data_AF-A0A2Z5XE29-F1
#
_entry.id   AF-A0A2Z5XE29-F1
#
_cell.length_a   1.000
_cell.length_b   1.000
_cell.length_c   1.000
_cell.angle_alpha   90.00
_cell.angle_beta   90.00
_cell.angle_gamma   90.00
#
_symmetry.space_group_name_H-M   'P 1'
#
loop_
_entity.id
_entity.type
_entity.pdbx_description
1 polymer ?
#
loop_
_entity_poly.entity_id
_entity_poly.type
_entity_poly.pdbx_seq_one_letter_code
_entity_poly.pdbx_strand_id
1 'polypeptide(L)'
;KKDEKEKKLADLREMASIFKPVQTQKVDKGTDPKSVVCAFFKQGLCTKGDRCKFSHDLSLENKVEKRSMYVDMRDNEDDLMTNWDDAKLKEVVDKKHSEEKRRPTTEIICKFFLEAVEKSKYGWFWECPNGEKCIYRHALPPGYVLKRDKKKEDKPTEISLVDLIEKERAALGSNQTRVTLETFLAWKKRKLQEKKAKMVAEEERKKSDFSKGKQFGISGREMFSFNPDLVDDGPIEEGDAAFDVYKREDDDDDNAFEFKELDL
;
A
#
# COMPACT_ATOMS: atom_id res chain seq x y z
N LYS A 1 29.59 -32.30 -16.16
CA LYS A 1 28.19 -32.13 -15.68
C LYS A 1 28.09 -31.28 -14.40
N LYS A 2 28.95 -31.45 -13.39
CA LYS A 2 28.94 -30.63 -12.16
C LYS A 2 29.43 -29.19 -12.43
N ASP A 3 30.53 -29.05 -13.15
CA ASP A 3 31.14 -27.75 -13.49
C ASP A 3 30.28 -26.90 -14.43
N GLU A 4 29.54 -27.54 -15.34
CA GLU A 4 28.61 -26.84 -16.24
C GLU A 4 27.36 -26.33 -15.52
N LYS A 5 26.91 -27.04 -14.48
CA LYS A 5 25.82 -26.60 -13.60
C LYS A 5 26.27 -25.45 -12.70
N GLU A 6 27.52 -25.47 -12.26
CA GLU A 6 28.12 -24.41 -11.44
C GLU A 6 28.34 -23.12 -12.25
N LYS A 7 28.82 -23.23 -13.50
CA LYS A 7 28.89 -22.09 -14.43
C LYS A 7 27.52 -21.49 -14.72
N LYS A 8 26.51 -22.31 -15.06
CA LYS A 8 25.14 -21.82 -15.28
C LYS A 8 24.54 -21.14 -14.05
N LEU A 9 24.89 -21.58 -12.83
CA LEU A 9 24.44 -20.94 -11.58
C LEU A 9 25.17 -19.60 -11.34
N ALA A 10 26.46 -19.51 -11.67
CA ALA A 10 27.22 -18.27 -11.61
C ALA A 10 26.68 -17.25 -12.62
N ASP A 11 26.46 -17.65 -13.88
CA ASP A 11 25.88 -16.80 -14.92
C ASP A 11 24.47 -16.31 -14.52
N LEU A 12 23.64 -17.19 -13.95
CA LEU A 12 22.30 -16.81 -13.46
C LEU A 12 22.37 -15.81 -12.30
N ARG A 13 23.39 -15.91 -11.44
CA ARG A 13 23.63 -14.98 -10.32
C ARG A 13 24.15 -13.63 -10.80
N GLU A 14 24.97 -13.61 -11.86
CA GLU A 14 25.41 -12.38 -12.52
C GLU A 14 24.24 -11.70 -13.23
N MET A 15 23.44 -12.44 -14.00
CA MET A 15 22.23 -11.93 -14.64
C MET A 15 21.24 -11.37 -13.61
N ALA A 16 21.00 -12.09 -12.51
CA ALA A 16 20.15 -11.61 -11.43
C ALA A 16 20.70 -10.36 -10.70
N SER A 17 22.01 -10.11 -10.76
CA SER A 17 22.62 -8.90 -10.18
C SER A 17 22.47 -7.68 -11.08
N ILE A 18 22.40 -7.88 -12.40
CA ILE A 18 22.17 -6.82 -13.39
C ILE A 18 20.71 -6.33 -13.34
N PHE A 19 19.75 -7.22 -13.13
CA PHE A 19 18.31 -6.87 -13.09
C PHE A 19 17.80 -6.38 -11.73
N LYS A 20 18.68 -6.03 -10.77
CA LYS A 20 18.22 -5.47 -9.49
C LYS A 20 17.67 -4.04 -9.70
N PRO A 21 16.40 -3.77 -9.37
CA PRO A 21 15.82 -2.45 -9.57
C PRO A 21 16.54 -1.41 -8.72
N VAL A 22 16.88 -0.27 -9.34
CA VAL A 22 17.51 0.89 -8.70
C VAL A 22 16.58 1.41 -7.60
N GLN A 23 16.92 1.14 -6.34
CA GLN A 23 16.13 1.58 -5.19
C GLN A 23 16.34 3.09 -4.98
N THR A 24 15.32 3.88 -5.30
CA THR A 24 15.33 5.32 -4.98
C THR A 24 14.97 5.53 -3.51
N GLN A 25 15.96 5.89 -2.70
CA GLN A 25 15.77 6.16 -1.28
C GLN A 25 15.04 7.49 -1.08
N LYS A 26 13.74 7.42 -0.81
CA LYS A 26 12.92 8.58 -0.43
C LYS A 26 13.11 8.84 1.07
N VAL A 27 13.52 10.06 1.42
CA VAL A 27 13.67 10.54 2.79
C VAL A 27 12.64 11.65 3.01
N ASP A 28 11.99 11.64 4.17
CA ASP A 28 10.97 12.61 4.53
C ASP A 28 11.53 14.04 4.67
N LYS A 29 10.69 15.04 4.40
CA LYS A 29 11.07 16.47 4.47
C LYS A 29 11.32 16.86 5.93
N GLY A 30 12.59 16.84 6.36
CA GLY A 30 13.01 17.25 7.71
C GLY A 30 14.12 16.39 8.32
N THR A 31 14.43 15.22 7.74
CA THR A 31 15.52 14.35 8.20
C THR A 31 16.82 14.69 7.49
N ASP A 32 17.91 14.86 8.24
CA ASP A 32 19.24 15.11 7.65
C ASP A 32 19.65 13.91 6.79
N PRO A 33 19.92 14.09 5.48
CA PRO A 33 20.30 13.00 4.59
C PRO A 33 21.50 12.18 5.07
N LYS A 34 22.44 12.79 5.82
CA LYS A 34 23.61 12.09 6.38
C LYS A 34 23.29 11.23 7.60
N SER A 35 22.11 11.36 8.20
CA SER A 35 21.67 10.47 9.29
C SER A 35 21.14 9.12 8.79
N VAL A 36 20.92 8.98 7.48
CA VAL A 36 20.35 7.79 6.87
C VAL A 36 21.40 7.05 6.05
N VAL A 37 21.55 5.75 6.29
CA VAL A 37 22.50 4.90 5.55
C VAL A 37 22.14 4.85 4.07
N CYS A 38 23.15 4.95 3.22
CA CYS A 38 23.03 4.90 1.77
C CYS A 38 22.62 3.51 1.29
N ALA A 39 21.46 3.38 0.64
CA ALA A 39 20.99 2.13 0.05
C ALA A 39 21.97 1.55 -0.98
N PHE A 40 22.65 2.41 -1.75
CA PHE A 40 23.66 1.98 -2.72
C PHE A 40 24.96 1.52 -2.06
N PHE A 41 25.33 2.11 -0.92
CA PHE A 41 26.53 1.71 -0.19
C PHE A 41 26.32 0.35 0.46
N LYS A 42 25.13 0.13 1.03
CA LYS A 42 24.71 -1.18 1.54
C LYS A 42 24.78 -2.28 0.48
N GLN A 43 24.51 -1.93 -0.78
CA GLN A 43 24.59 -2.85 -1.91
C GLN A 43 25.99 -2.96 -2.53
N GLY A 44 26.98 -2.19 -2.06
CA GLY A 44 28.33 -2.14 -2.63
C GLY A 44 28.41 -1.42 -3.99
N LEU A 45 27.36 -0.69 -4.39
CA LEU A 45 27.23 -0.04 -5.70
C LEU A 45 27.40 1.50 -5.61
N CYS A 46 27.71 2.04 -4.43
CA CYS A 46 27.88 3.48 -4.26
C CYS A 46 29.26 3.94 -4.76
N THR A 47 29.26 4.70 -5.85
CA THR A 47 30.48 5.32 -6.41
C THR A 47 30.81 6.68 -5.79
N LYS A 48 29.97 7.19 -4.89
CA LYS A 48 30.07 8.56 -4.36
C LYS A 48 31.02 8.72 -3.17
N GLY A 49 31.46 7.61 -2.56
CA GLY A 49 32.38 7.62 -1.41
C GLY A 49 31.90 8.58 -0.31
N ASP A 50 32.82 9.35 0.26
CA ASP A 50 32.53 10.30 1.36
C ASP A 50 31.70 11.52 0.94
N ARG A 51 31.53 11.73 -0.37
CA ARG A 51 30.65 12.80 -0.91
C ARG A 51 29.22 12.32 -1.12
N CYS A 52 28.89 11.12 -0.68
CA CYS A 52 27.52 10.63 -0.74
C CYS A 52 26.58 11.52 0.10
N LYS A 53 25.38 11.75 -0.42
CA LYS A 53 24.32 12.48 0.30
C LYS A 53 23.84 11.70 1.55
N PHE A 54 24.07 10.40 1.57
CA PHE A 54 23.66 9.46 2.61
C PHE A 54 24.88 8.88 3.31
N SER A 55 24.76 8.48 4.58
CA SER A 55 25.90 7.96 5.34
C SER A 55 26.36 6.58 4.87
N HIS A 56 27.66 6.35 5.01
CA HIS A 56 28.30 5.05 4.78
C HIS A 56 28.65 4.34 6.10
N ASP A 57 28.15 4.84 7.23
CA ASP A 57 28.32 4.18 8.52
C ASP A 57 27.21 3.15 8.74
N LEU A 58 27.57 1.87 8.62
CA LEU A 58 26.68 0.73 8.84
C LEU A 58 26.16 0.68 10.29
N SER A 59 26.86 1.32 11.23
CA SER A 59 26.45 1.38 12.64
C SER A 59 25.13 2.14 12.82
N LEU A 60 24.80 3.06 11.92
CA LEU A 60 23.53 3.81 11.94
C LEU A 60 22.32 2.97 11.53
N GLU A 61 22.52 1.86 10.81
CA GLU A 61 21.44 0.94 10.43
C GLU A 61 21.24 -0.20 11.44
N ASN A 62 22.12 -0.36 12.42
CA ASN A 62 21.85 -1.21 13.58
C ASN A 62 20.69 -0.60 14.36
N LYS A 63 19.47 -0.93 13.92
CA LYS A 63 18.24 -0.82 14.68
C LYS A 63 18.48 -1.63 15.94
N VAL A 64 18.94 -0.95 16.98
CA VAL A 64 18.96 -1.45 18.34
C VAL A 64 17.62 -2.13 18.57
N GLU A 65 17.65 -3.41 18.92
CA GLU A 65 16.45 -4.24 19.03
C GLU A 65 15.39 -3.48 19.82
N LYS A 66 14.23 -3.26 19.18
CA LYS A 66 13.15 -2.52 19.83
C LYS A 66 12.72 -3.36 21.03
N ARG A 67 12.85 -2.80 22.24
CA ARG A 67 12.37 -3.39 23.48
C ARG A 67 10.95 -3.92 23.27
N SER A 68 10.72 -5.20 23.54
CA SER A 68 9.41 -5.83 23.38
C SER A 68 8.38 -5.11 24.26
N MET A 69 7.25 -4.70 23.68
CA MET A 69 6.16 -4.03 24.41
C MET A 69 5.45 -4.96 25.41
N TYR A 70 5.71 -6.27 25.34
CA TYR A 70 5.07 -7.31 26.15
C TYR A 70 5.95 -7.85 27.26
N VAL A 71 7.24 -7.50 27.30
CA VAL A 71 8.20 -8.00 28.30
C VAL A 71 8.74 -6.82 29.10
N ASP A 72 8.51 -6.82 30.42
CA ASP A 72 9.12 -5.86 31.34
C ASP A 72 10.53 -6.37 31.64
N MET A 73 11.58 -5.53 31.57
CA MET A 73 12.94 -6.01 31.86
C MET A 73 13.19 -6.39 33.32
N ARG A 74 12.23 -6.11 34.20
CA ARG A 74 12.26 -6.62 35.58
C ARG A 74 11.84 -8.08 35.68
N ASP A 75 11.19 -8.62 34.64
CA ASP A 75 10.86 -10.03 34.54
C ASP A 75 12.02 -10.75 33.83
N ASN A 76 13.11 -11.00 34.56
CA ASN A 76 14.12 -11.90 34.06
C ASN A 76 13.67 -13.34 34.34
N GLU A 77 13.62 -14.19 33.32
CA GLU A 77 13.20 -15.60 33.45
C GLU A 77 14.17 -16.41 34.33
N ASP A 78 15.40 -15.93 34.51
CA ASP A 78 16.42 -16.53 35.39
C ASP A 78 16.13 -16.39 36.90
N ASP A 79 15.11 -15.63 37.30
CA ASP A 79 14.74 -15.38 38.71
C ASP A 79 13.62 -16.31 39.23
N LEU A 80 13.38 -17.45 38.58
CA LEU A 80 12.45 -18.47 39.07
C LEU A 80 12.89 -18.99 40.46
N MET A 81 11.98 -19.01 41.45
CA MET A 81 12.24 -19.40 42.86
C MET A 81 12.92 -20.78 43.04
N THR A 82 12.88 -21.63 42.03
CA THR A 82 13.52 -22.94 41.98
C THR A 82 15.03 -22.91 41.80
N ASN A 83 15.61 -21.79 41.34
CA ASN A 83 17.06 -21.62 41.11
C ASN A 83 17.74 -20.73 42.18
N TRP A 84 17.11 -20.56 43.35
CA TRP A 84 17.68 -19.71 44.42
C TRP A 84 18.57 -20.53 45.36
N ASP A 85 19.86 -20.21 45.38
CA ASP A 85 20.81 -20.73 46.37
C ASP A 85 20.63 -20.02 47.74
N ASP A 86 21.07 -20.68 48.83
CA ASP A 86 20.96 -20.18 50.22
C ASP A 86 21.53 -18.75 50.43
N ALA A 87 22.54 -18.37 49.66
CA ALA A 87 23.12 -17.03 49.69
C ALA A 87 22.16 -15.97 49.13
N LYS A 88 21.45 -16.29 48.04
CA LYS A 88 20.45 -15.41 47.40
C LYS A 88 19.20 -15.29 48.27
N LEU A 89 18.84 -16.37 48.97
CA LEU A 89 17.76 -16.37 49.95
C LEU A 89 18.05 -15.42 51.12
N LYS A 90 19.28 -15.43 51.65
CA LYS A 90 19.70 -14.55 52.74
C LYS A 90 19.70 -13.07 52.32
N GLU A 91 20.18 -12.78 51.12
CA GLU A 91 20.18 -11.42 50.55
C GLU A 91 18.75 -10.86 50.35
N VAL A 92 17.80 -11.69 49.91
CA VAL A 92 16.40 -11.29 49.75
C VAL A 92 15.71 -11.05 51.09
N VAL A 93 16.05 -11.83 52.13
CA VAL A 93 15.58 -11.61 53.50
C VAL A 93 16.13 -10.30 54.06
N ASP A 94 17.42 -10.03 53.89
CA ASP A 94 18.05 -8.77 54.32
C ASP A 94 17.45 -7.55 53.57
N LYS A 95 17.17 -7.69 52.26
CA LYS A 95 16.47 -6.67 51.46
C LYS A 95 15.01 -6.46 51.88
N LYS A 96 14.32 -7.48 52.43
CA LYS A 96 12.95 -7.36 52.97
C LYS A 96 12.89 -6.59 54.30
N HIS A 97 13.98 -6.60 55.08
CA HIS A 97 14.06 -5.95 56.38
C HIS A 97 14.74 -4.56 56.38
N SER A 98 15.34 -4.14 55.26
CA SER A 98 15.88 -2.78 55.09
C SER A 98 14.78 -1.74 54.78
N GLU A 99 14.93 -0.52 55.30
CA GLU A 99 13.93 0.57 55.21
C GLU A 99 13.64 1.06 53.77
N GLU A 100 14.46 0.72 52.78
CA GLU A 100 14.23 1.10 51.38
C GLU A 100 13.26 0.12 50.69
N LYS A 101 11.98 0.29 51.02
CA LYS A 101 10.84 -0.51 50.50
C LYS A 101 10.72 -0.42 48.98
N ARG A 102 11.46 -1.23 48.22
CA ARG A 102 11.10 -1.58 46.84
C ARG A 102 9.82 -2.43 46.92
N ARG A 103 8.67 -1.78 46.76
CA ARG A 103 7.37 -2.45 46.75
C ARG A 103 7.32 -3.40 45.55
N PRO A 104 6.69 -4.58 45.69
CA PRO A 104 6.54 -5.51 44.58
C PRO A 104 5.83 -4.84 43.41
N THR A 105 6.19 -5.23 42.19
CA THR A 105 5.55 -4.76 40.97
C THR A 105 4.07 -5.16 41.00
N THR A 106 3.19 -4.20 40.78
CA THR A 106 1.76 -4.46 40.65
C THR A 106 1.46 -4.93 39.23
N GLU A 107 0.43 -5.78 39.08
CA GLU A 107 -0.06 -6.28 37.78
C GLU A 107 -0.75 -5.17 36.95
N ILE A 108 -0.95 -4.01 37.56
CA ILE A 108 -1.53 -2.81 36.94
C ILE A 108 -0.48 -2.13 36.05
N ILE A 109 -0.88 -1.81 34.83
CA ILE A 109 -0.05 -1.14 33.82
C ILE A 109 0.17 0.33 34.19
N CYS A 110 1.38 0.84 33.98
CA CYS A 110 1.69 2.26 34.20
C CYS A 110 0.94 3.16 33.19
N LYS A 111 0.30 4.22 33.69
CA LYS A 111 -0.40 5.22 32.85
C LYS A 111 0.52 5.92 31.86
N PHE A 112 1.73 6.28 32.29
CA PHE A 112 2.73 6.93 31.41
C PHE A 112 3.24 5.98 30.33
N PHE A 113 3.27 4.68 30.62
CA PHE A 113 3.60 3.66 29.63
C PHE A 113 2.49 3.55 28.57
N LEU A 114 1.22 3.49 28.99
CA LEU A 114 0.08 3.50 28.06
C LEU A 114 0.11 4.75 27.17
N GLU A 115 0.38 5.93 27.73
CA GLU A 115 0.48 7.18 26.96
C GLU A 115 1.67 7.18 25.99
N ALA A 116 2.82 6.63 26.38
CA ALA A 116 3.99 6.53 25.53
C ALA A 116 3.81 5.55 24.37
N VAL A 117 3.18 4.40 24.64
CA VAL A 117 2.78 3.39 23.67
C VAL A 117 1.72 3.97 22.72
N GLU A 118 0.73 4.67 23.25
CA GLU A 118 -0.25 5.45 22.47
C GLU A 118 0.35 6.65 21.75
N LYS A 119 1.55 7.10 22.05
CA LYS A 119 2.24 8.13 21.25
C LYS A 119 3.31 7.55 20.34
N SER A 120 3.47 6.22 20.30
CA SER A 120 4.56 5.52 19.61
C SER A 120 5.96 6.03 20.02
N LYS A 121 6.07 6.60 21.22
CA LYS A 121 7.31 7.12 21.81
C LYS A 121 7.99 6.11 22.73
N TYR A 122 7.37 4.94 22.94
CA TYR A 122 7.96 3.84 23.66
C TYR A 122 9.10 3.23 22.82
N GLY A 123 10.30 3.16 23.39
CA GLY A 123 11.51 2.70 22.70
C GLY A 123 12.72 2.62 23.64
N TRP A 124 13.91 2.43 23.05
CA TRP A 124 15.17 2.21 23.78
C TRP A 124 15.53 3.31 24.80
N PHE A 125 15.14 4.55 24.54
CA PHE A 125 15.40 5.69 25.42
C PHE A 125 14.16 6.15 26.20
N TRP A 126 13.10 5.35 26.24
CA TRP A 126 11.91 5.71 27.01
C TRP A 126 12.07 5.28 28.47
N GLU A 127 12.20 6.27 29.35
CA GLU A 127 12.16 6.09 30.79
C GLU A 127 10.81 6.54 31.33
N CYS A 128 10.27 5.77 32.28
CA CYS A 128 9.07 6.20 32.99
C CYS A 128 9.41 7.46 33.80
N PRO A 129 8.57 8.50 33.80
CA PRO A 129 8.74 9.68 34.66
C PRO A 129 8.78 9.34 36.17
N ASN A 130 8.30 8.15 36.56
CA ASN A 130 8.39 7.60 37.91
C ASN A 130 9.69 6.79 38.16
N GLY A 131 10.58 6.74 37.17
CA GLY A 131 11.87 6.04 37.20
C GLY A 131 11.77 4.53 37.40
N GLU A 132 12.88 3.93 37.82
CA GLU A 132 13.00 2.51 38.17
C GLU A 132 12.18 2.11 39.42
N LYS A 133 11.71 3.10 40.19
CA LYS A 133 10.86 2.91 41.37
C LYS A 133 9.36 2.83 41.01
N CYS A 134 9.01 2.77 39.73
CA CYS A 134 7.61 2.65 39.32
C CYS A 134 6.97 1.35 39.82
N ILE A 135 5.93 1.49 40.65
CA ILE A 135 5.15 0.38 41.23
C ILE A 135 4.34 -0.36 40.15
N TYR A 136 4.06 0.30 39.03
CA TYR A 136 3.24 -0.22 37.93
C TYR A 136 4.10 -0.92 36.86
N ARG A 137 3.49 -1.87 36.15
CA ARG A 137 4.13 -2.67 35.10
C ARG A 137 4.35 -1.85 33.82
N HIS A 138 5.51 -2.02 33.18
CA HIS A 138 5.88 -1.35 31.91
C HIS A 138 5.80 -2.31 30.73
N ALA A 139 4.73 -3.11 30.68
CA ALA A 139 4.43 -4.03 29.60
C ALA A 139 2.92 -4.07 29.38
N LEU A 140 2.50 -4.28 28.14
CA LEU A 140 1.10 -4.52 27.82
C LEU A 140 0.69 -5.92 28.29
N PRO A 141 -0.53 -6.09 28.84
CA PRO A 141 -1.05 -7.41 29.17
C PRO A 141 -1.09 -8.30 27.94
N PRO A 142 -0.82 -9.61 28.09
CA PRO A 142 -0.88 -10.56 26.99
C PRO A 142 -2.27 -10.50 26.32
N GLY A 143 -2.30 -10.21 25.01
CA GLY A 143 -3.54 -10.09 24.22
C GLY A 143 -4.10 -8.67 24.04
N TYR A 144 -3.51 -7.63 24.65
CA TYR A 144 -3.96 -6.25 24.43
C TYR A 144 -3.44 -5.67 23.11
N VAL A 145 -4.31 -5.62 22.09
CA VAL A 145 -4.00 -5.00 20.79
C VAL A 145 -4.30 -3.50 20.82
N LEU A 146 -3.32 -2.67 20.48
CA LEU A 146 -3.50 -1.21 20.42
C LEU A 146 -4.57 -0.84 19.38
N LYS A 147 -5.29 0.25 19.62
CA LYS A 147 -6.30 0.81 18.70
C LYS A 147 -5.76 1.10 17.30
N ARG A 148 -4.45 1.35 17.15
CA ARG A 148 -3.80 1.58 15.85
C ARG A 148 -3.55 0.30 15.06
N ASP A 149 -3.32 -0.81 15.76
CA ASP A 149 -3.03 -2.12 15.17
C ASP A 149 -4.31 -2.95 14.94
N LYS A 150 -5.45 -2.53 15.53
CA LYS A 150 -6.79 -2.87 15.03
C LYS A 150 -7.00 -2.25 13.65
N LYS A 151 -6.35 -2.86 12.66
CA LYS A 151 -6.46 -2.55 11.23
C LYS A 151 -7.93 -2.63 10.83
N LYS A 152 -8.48 -1.49 10.38
CA LYS A 152 -9.77 -1.30 9.67
C LYS A 152 -10.45 -2.62 9.24
N GLU A 153 -11.22 -3.23 10.12
CA GLU A 153 -12.22 -4.23 9.73
C GLU A 153 -13.49 -3.55 9.15
N ASP A 154 -13.52 -2.22 9.12
CA ASP A 154 -14.56 -1.41 8.46
C ASP A 154 -14.31 -1.19 6.96
N LYS A 155 -13.66 -2.13 6.28
CA LYS A 155 -13.97 -2.28 4.85
C LYS A 155 -15.20 -3.18 4.82
N PRO A 156 -16.40 -2.71 4.45
CA PRO A 156 -17.50 -3.62 4.24
C PRO A 156 -16.96 -4.68 3.28
N THR A 157 -16.98 -5.93 3.73
CA THR A 157 -16.63 -7.09 2.91
C THR A 157 -17.28 -6.85 1.56
N GLU A 158 -16.49 -6.82 0.49
CA GLU A 158 -17.01 -6.71 -0.86
C GLU A 158 -18.13 -7.74 -0.97
N ILE A 159 -19.37 -7.24 -0.97
CA ILE A 159 -20.57 -8.07 -0.97
C ILE A 159 -20.39 -8.93 -2.22
N SER A 160 -20.39 -10.25 -2.05
CA SER A 160 -20.10 -11.11 -3.18
C SER A 160 -21.13 -10.84 -4.27
N LEU A 161 -20.74 -11.02 -5.53
CA LEU A 161 -21.67 -10.83 -6.65
C LEU A 161 -22.96 -11.63 -6.45
N VAL A 162 -22.86 -12.79 -5.80
CA VAL A 162 -23.99 -13.64 -5.42
C VAL A 162 -24.91 -12.95 -4.42
N ASP A 163 -24.36 -12.39 -3.33
CA ASP A 163 -25.14 -11.70 -2.31
C ASP A 163 -25.85 -10.45 -2.87
N LEU A 164 -25.21 -9.74 -3.80
CA LEU A 164 -25.84 -8.63 -4.52
C LEU A 164 -27.02 -9.12 -5.37
N ILE A 165 -26.83 -10.22 -6.11
CA ILE A 165 -27.87 -10.82 -6.96
C ILE A 165 -29.05 -11.29 -6.12
N GLU A 166 -28.81 -11.91 -4.96
CA GLU A 166 -29.86 -12.39 -4.07
C GLU A 166 -30.66 -11.24 -3.45
N LYS A 167 -29.97 -10.16 -3.05
CA LYS A 167 -30.62 -8.94 -2.57
C LYS A 167 -31.50 -8.29 -3.63
N GLU A 168 -30.99 -8.15 -4.86
CA GLU A 168 -31.75 -7.60 -5.98
C GLU A 168 -32.93 -8.51 -6.37
N ARG A 169 -32.77 -9.84 -6.34
CA ARG A 169 -33.87 -10.80 -6.56
C ARG A 169 -34.96 -10.69 -5.50
N ALA A 170 -34.59 -10.52 -4.24
CA ALA A 170 -35.55 -10.31 -3.15
C ALA A 170 -36.26 -8.96 -3.26
N ALA A 171 -35.61 -7.95 -3.84
CA ALA A 171 -36.19 -6.63 -4.09
C ALA A 171 -37.16 -6.61 -5.29
N LEU A 172 -37.08 -7.58 -6.21
CA LEU A 172 -38.04 -7.70 -7.31
C LEU A 172 -39.43 -8.08 -6.77
N GLY A 173 -40.41 -7.18 -6.91
CA GLY A 173 -41.80 -7.40 -6.53
C GLY A 173 -42.52 -8.46 -7.39
N SER A 174 -43.81 -8.69 -7.09
CA SER A 174 -44.63 -9.75 -7.71
C SER A 174 -45.00 -9.52 -9.19
N ASN A 175 -44.86 -8.29 -9.71
CA ASN A 175 -45.25 -7.93 -11.07
C ASN A 175 -44.08 -8.07 -12.06
N GLN A 176 -43.67 -9.31 -12.34
CA GLN A 176 -42.59 -9.62 -13.28
C GLN A 176 -43.14 -9.91 -14.68
N THR A 177 -42.52 -9.31 -15.70
CA THR A 177 -42.82 -9.61 -17.11
C THR A 177 -42.18 -10.94 -17.51
N ARG A 178 -42.96 -11.87 -18.02
CA ARG A 178 -42.43 -13.13 -18.57
C ARG A 178 -41.59 -12.85 -19.81
N VAL A 179 -40.43 -13.48 -19.89
CA VAL A 179 -39.53 -13.35 -21.04
C VAL A 179 -40.06 -14.21 -22.19
N THR A 180 -40.80 -13.57 -23.09
CA THR A 180 -41.22 -14.09 -24.40
C THR A 180 -40.40 -13.39 -25.50
N LEU A 181 -40.37 -13.97 -26.71
CA LEU A 181 -39.64 -13.39 -27.85
C LEU A 181 -40.08 -11.95 -28.13
N GLU A 182 -41.38 -11.68 -28.12
CA GLU A 182 -41.93 -10.33 -28.34
C GLU A 182 -41.47 -9.34 -27.27
N THR A 183 -41.56 -9.72 -26.00
CA THR A 183 -41.12 -8.87 -24.88
C THR A 183 -39.60 -8.65 -24.89
N PHE A 184 -38.83 -9.64 -25.33
CA PHE A 184 -37.37 -9.55 -25.44
C PHE A 184 -36.95 -8.63 -26.59
N LEU A 185 -37.59 -8.72 -27.76
CA LEU A 185 -37.33 -7.83 -28.88
C LEU A 185 -37.67 -6.38 -28.53
N ALA A 186 -38.82 -6.14 -27.88
CA ALA A 186 -39.18 -4.81 -27.38
C ALA A 186 -38.16 -4.27 -26.36
N TRP A 187 -37.69 -5.13 -25.43
CA TRP A 187 -36.64 -4.78 -24.48
C TRP A 187 -35.30 -4.48 -25.17
N LYS A 188 -34.88 -5.29 -26.15
CA LYS A 188 -33.62 -5.14 -26.90
C LYS A 188 -33.63 -3.84 -27.70
N LYS A 189 -34.72 -3.54 -28.40
CA LYS A 189 -34.92 -2.26 -29.11
C LYS A 189 -34.82 -1.07 -28.15
N ARG A 190 -35.50 -1.14 -27.01
CA ARG A 190 -35.42 -0.11 -25.96
C ARG A 190 -34.00 0.07 -25.44
N LYS A 191 -33.28 -1.03 -25.15
CA LYS A 191 -31.91 -0.98 -24.63
C LYS A 191 -30.90 -0.46 -25.66
N LEU A 192 -31.11 -0.76 -26.93
CA LEU A 192 -30.28 -0.21 -28.01
C LEU A 192 -30.50 1.30 -28.16
N GLN A 193 -31.76 1.75 -28.10
CA GLN A 193 -32.08 3.18 -28.10
C GLN A 193 -31.52 3.90 -26.87
N GLU A 194 -31.64 3.31 -25.67
CA GLU A 194 -31.06 3.84 -24.43
C GLU A 194 -29.53 3.94 -24.51
N LYS A 195 -28.86 2.94 -25.08
CA LYS A 195 -27.40 2.96 -25.31
C LYS A 195 -27.01 4.06 -26.29
N LYS A 196 -27.69 4.18 -27.44
CA LYS A 196 -27.44 5.24 -28.42
C LYS A 196 -27.66 6.63 -27.83
N ALA A 197 -28.78 6.83 -27.12
CA ALA A 197 -29.07 8.10 -26.44
C ALA A 197 -28.03 8.45 -25.37
N LYS A 198 -27.53 7.46 -24.61
CA LYS A 198 -26.47 7.66 -23.63
C LYS A 198 -25.14 8.06 -24.29
N MET A 199 -24.77 7.45 -25.42
CA MET A 199 -23.56 7.84 -26.15
C MET A 199 -23.68 9.27 -26.71
N VAL A 200 -24.81 9.61 -27.33
CA VAL A 200 -25.06 10.98 -27.82
C VAL A 200 -25.02 12.00 -26.67
N ALA A 201 -25.65 11.71 -25.53
CA ALA A 201 -25.60 12.59 -24.37
C ALA A 201 -24.19 12.75 -23.78
N GLU A 202 -23.37 11.70 -23.82
CA GLU A 202 -21.97 11.77 -23.40
C GLU A 202 -21.12 12.59 -24.39
N GLU A 203 -21.33 12.43 -25.69
CA GLU A 203 -20.69 13.21 -26.74
C GLU A 203 -21.07 14.68 -26.66
N GLU A 204 -22.36 15.00 -26.44
CA GLU A 204 -22.84 16.37 -26.21
C GLU A 204 -22.21 16.98 -24.95
N ARG A 205 -22.11 16.20 -23.86
CA ARG A 205 -21.42 16.64 -22.63
C ARG A 205 -19.96 16.95 -22.92
N LYS A 206 -19.23 16.03 -23.58
CA LYS A 206 -17.83 16.21 -23.97
C LYS A 206 -17.64 17.41 -24.90
N LYS A 207 -18.53 17.61 -25.88
CA LYS A 207 -18.53 18.77 -26.78
C LYS A 207 -18.78 20.08 -26.03
N SER A 208 -19.67 20.07 -25.04
CA SER A 208 -19.93 21.25 -24.18
C SER A 208 -18.75 21.58 -23.26
N ASP A 209 -18.05 20.55 -22.74
CA ASP A 209 -16.85 20.72 -21.93
C ASP A 209 -15.68 21.21 -22.78
N PHE A 210 -15.55 20.71 -24.02
CA PHE A 210 -14.60 21.18 -25.01
C PHE A 210 -14.84 22.65 -25.38
N SER A 211 -16.08 23.04 -25.67
CA SER A 211 -16.45 24.43 -25.98
C SER A 211 -16.14 25.39 -24.83
N LYS A 212 -16.19 24.92 -23.58
CA LYS A 212 -15.80 25.69 -22.38
C LYS A 212 -14.28 25.69 -22.13
N GLY A 213 -13.47 25.16 -23.05
CA GLY A 213 -12.01 25.15 -22.97
C GLY A 213 -11.43 24.02 -22.11
N LYS A 214 -12.24 23.05 -21.69
CA LYS A 214 -11.78 21.91 -20.86
C LYS A 214 -11.39 20.74 -21.77
N GLN A 215 -10.16 20.80 -22.28
CA GLN A 215 -9.60 19.80 -23.21
C GLN A 215 -9.02 18.56 -22.52
N PHE A 216 -8.99 18.52 -21.17
CA PHE A 216 -8.42 17.41 -20.41
C PHE A 216 -9.36 16.20 -20.38
N GLY A 217 -8.95 15.10 -21.03
CA GLY A 217 -9.68 13.82 -21.02
C GLY A 217 -10.48 13.50 -22.30
N ILE A 218 -10.32 14.31 -23.34
CA ILE A 218 -10.89 14.06 -24.67
C ILE A 218 -9.82 13.32 -25.50
N SER A 219 -10.22 12.26 -26.20
CA SER A 219 -9.32 11.54 -27.11
C SER A 219 -8.90 12.46 -28.27
N GLY A 220 -7.66 12.34 -28.78
CA GLY A 220 -7.22 13.14 -29.93
C GLY A 220 -8.20 13.05 -31.12
N ARG A 221 -8.75 11.86 -31.39
CA ARG A 221 -9.79 11.67 -32.43
C ARG A 221 -11.08 12.45 -32.13
N GLU A 222 -11.51 12.48 -30.87
CA GLU A 222 -12.69 13.23 -30.43
C GLU A 222 -12.44 14.74 -30.57
N MET A 223 -11.23 15.21 -30.26
CA MET A 223 -10.81 16.61 -30.37
C MET A 223 -11.00 17.16 -31.79
N PHE A 224 -10.55 16.41 -32.81
CA PHE A 224 -10.69 16.78 -34.22
C PHE A 224 -12.13 16.64 -34.74
N SER A 225 -12.92 15.72 -34.18
CA SER A 225 -14.34 15.59 -34.54
C SER A 225 -15.21 16.74 -34.02
N PHE A 226 -14.82 17.38 -32.91
CA PHE A 226 -15.57 18.50 -32.32
C PHE A 226 -15.19 19.86 -32.90
N ASN A 227 -13.98 20.01 -33.45
CA ASN A 227 -13.53 21.21 -34.14
C ASN A 227 -12.64 20.84 -35.33
N PRO A 228 -13.23 20.69 -36.53
CA PRO A 228 -12.52 20.35 -37.77
C PRO A 228 -11.45 21.36 -38.20
N ASP A 229 -11.55 22.62 -37.76
CA ASP A 229 -10.60 23.68 -38.15
C ASP A 229 -9.23 23.54 -37.45
N LEU A 230 -9.11 22.66 -36.44
CA LEU A 230 -7.82 22.29 -35.83
C LEU A 230 -6.92 21.45 -36.76
N VAL A 231 -7.43 21.03 -37.92
CA VAL A 231 -6.68 20.26 -38.93
C VAL A 231 -6.11 21.18 -40.02
N ASP A 232 -6.59 22.42 -40.14
CA ASP A 232 -6.17 23.36 -41.19
C ASP A 232 -5.10 24.33 -40.64
N ASP A 233 -3.87 23.83 -40.49
CA ASP A 233 -2.70 24.64 -40.15
C ASP A 233 -2.21 25.48 -41.36
N GLY A 234 -3.11 26.26 -41.97
CA GLY A 234 -2.77 27.24 -43.01
C GLY A 234 -2.11 26.67 -44.29
N PRO A 235 -1.71 27.53 -45.24
CA PRO A 235 -1.01 27.08 -46.43
C PRO A 235 0.33 26.45 -46.02
N ILE A 236 0.45 25.15 -46.30
CA ILE A 236 1.67 24.35 -46.12
C ILE A 236 2.85 25.11 -46.74
N GLU A 237 3.76 25.61 -45.91
CA GLU A 237 5.00 26.22 -46.39
C GLU A 237 5.87 25.13 -47.02
N GLU A 238 6.54 25.46 -48.13
CA GLU A 238 7.33 24.55 -48.97
C GLU A 238 8.55 24.02 -48.18
N GLY A 239 8.31 23.03 -47.30
CA GLY A 239 9.33 22.48 -46.39
C GLY A 239 8.82 21.47 -45.35
N ASP A 240 7.52 21.47 -45.02
CA ASP A 240 6.99 20.72 -43.86
C ASP A 240 6.35 19.37 -44.19
N ALA A 241 6.47 18.90 -45.43
CA ALA A 241 5.91 17.62 -45.87
C ALA A 241 6.80 16.43 -45.45
N ALA A 242 6.74 16.04 -44.17
CA ALA A 242 7.29 14.79 -43.66
C ALA A 242 6.27 13.99 -42.83
N PHE A 243 4.98 14.05 -43.19
CA PHE A 243 3.99 13.09 -42.71
C PHE A 243 3.52 12.25 -43.89
N ASP A 244 4.18 11.11 -44.07
CA ASP A 244 3.78 10.07 -45.01
C ASP A 244 2.36 9.63 -44.60
N VAL A 245 1.36 9.98 -45.42
CA VAL A 245 -0.03 9.55 -45.24
C VAL A 245 -0.08 8.07 -45.56
N TYR A 246 0.39 7.25 -44.63
CA TYR A 246 0.02 5.84 -44.60
C TYR A 246 -1.50 5.83 -44.40
N LYS A 247 -2.20 5.49 -45.46
CA LYS A 247 -3.55 4.93 -45.36
C LYS A 247 -3.37 3.66 -44.53
N ARG A 248 -3.47 3.80 -43.21
CA ARG A 248 -3.54 2.67 -42.30
C ARG A 248 -4.79 1.94 -42.76
N GLU A 249 -4.59 0.79 -43.40
CA GLU A 249 -5.67 -0.18 -43.51
C GLU A 249 -6.11 -0.39 -42.06
N ASP A 250 -7.36 -0.03 -41.78
CA ASP A 250 -8.01 -0.35 -40.53
C ASP A 250 -8.04 -1.88 -40.46
N ASP A 251 -6.93 -2.49 -40.06
CA ASP A 251 -6.92 -3.82 -39.43
C ASP A 251 -7.59 -3.63 -38.06
N ASP A 252 -8.89 -3.34 -38.12
CA ASP A 252 -9.81 -3.68 -37.05
C ASP A 252 -9.66 -5.20 -36.88
N ASP A 253 -8.97 -5.56 -35.80
CA ASP A 253 -8.86 -6.91 -35.27
C ASP A 253 -10.16 -7.71 -35.52
N ASP A 254 -10.11 -8.53 -36.57
CA ASP A 254 -11.15 -9.46 -37.06
C ASP A 254 -11.44 -10.59 -36.05
N ASN A 255 -11.46 -10.28 -34.75
CA ASN A 255 -12.22 -11.02 -33.75
C ASN A 255 -13.59 -10.38 -33.54
N ALA A 256 -14.23 -9.99 -34.64
CA ALA A 256 -15.67 -9.80 -34.69
C ALA A 256 -16.33 -11.16 -34.43
N PHE A 257 -16.58 -11.45 -33.14
CA PHE A 257 -17.61 -12.42 -32.79
C PHE A 257 -18.88 -11.98 -33.51
N GLU A 258 -19.27 -12.73 -34.53
CA GLU A 258 -20.46 -12.51 -35.32
C GLU A 258 -21.66 -12.77 -34.40
N PHE A 259 -22.06 -11.74 -33.65
CA PHE A 259 -23.33 -11.77 -32.95
C PHE A 259 -24.39 -11.83 -34.05
N LYS A 260 -25.13 -12.93 -34.09
CA LYS A 260 -26.37 -13.02 -34.88
C LYS A 260 -27.32 -11.95 -34.36
N GLU A 261 -27.21 -10.76 -34.91
CA GLU A 261 -28.17 -9.71 -34.70
C GLU A 261 -29.46 -10.19 -35.37
N LEU A 262 -30.40 -10.64 -34.54
CA LEU A 262 -31.79 -10.77 -34.95
C LEU A 262 -32.21 -9.42 -35.55
N ASP A 263 -32.49 -9.45 -36.85
CA ASP A 263 -32.95 -8.32 -37.64
C ASP A 263 -34.23 -7.76 -36.99
N LEU A 264 -34.24 -6.45 -36.73
CA LEU A 264 -35.18 -5.77 -35.82
C LEU A 264 -35.81 -4.53 -36.47
#